data_AF-A0A8S3WVN5-F1
#
_entry.id   AF-A0A8S3WVN5-F1
#
_cell.length_a   1.000
_cell.length_b   1.000
_cell.length_c   1.000
_cell.angle_alpha   90.00
_cell.angle_beta   90.00
_cell.angle_gamma   90.00
#
_symmetry.space_group_name_H-M   'P 1'
#
loop_
_entity.id
_entity.type
_entity.pdbx_description
1 polymer ?
#
loop_
_entity_poly.entity_id
_entity_poly.type
_entity_poly.pdbx_seq_one_letter_code
_entity_poly.pdbx_strand_id
1 'polypeptide(L)'
;MILLTSYHRVAEAQAYWPDSLRASYGRRTKYGDYFNALHGSKNHAEALREIHFFFPNMIVGPLLRHWQVNDYIQKHLVGTLQPALAALARERPAEPILWLAEYLLKNNPNEPALGPQSQEIRDDPRCHTPVPSEISTRD
;
A
#
# COMPACT_ATOMS: atom_id res chain seq x y z
N MET A 1 -13.45 -14.43 -7.50
CA MET A 1 -13.16 -14.26 -6.07
C MET A 1 -14.40 -14.38 -5.19
N ILE A 2 -15.55 -13.81 -5.58
CA ILE A 2 -16.83 -13.89 -4.84
C ILE A 2 -17.30 -15.34 -4.57
N LEU A 3 -17.01 -16.29 -5.48
CA LEU A 3 -17.38 -17.70 -5.31
C LEU A 3 -16.60 -18.48 -4.23
N LEU A 4 -15.40 -18.02 -3.83
CA LEU A 4 -14.55 -18.74 -2.87
C LEU A 4 -14.68 -18.21 -1.44
N THR A 5 -14.96 -16.91 -1.28
CA THR A 5 -15.06 -16.28 0.05
C THR A 5 -16.48 -16.30 0.62
N SER A 6 -17.51 -16.57 -0.18
CA SER A 6 -18.94 -16.46 0.20
C SER A 6 -19.31 -15.07 0.77
N TYR A 7 -20.40 -15.00 1.54
CA TYR A 7 -20.90 -13.81 2.25
C TYR A 7 -19.86 -13.25 3.22
N HIS A 8 -19.85 -11.93 3.44
CA HIS A 8 -18.86 -11.30 4.34
C HIS A 8 -19.05 -11.69 5.81
N ARG A 9 -20.29 -12.01 6.21
CA ARG A 9 -20.64 -12.41 7.58
C ARG A 9 -20.48 -13.91 7.76
N VAL A 10 -19.92 -14.31 8.89
CA VAL A 10 -19.65 -15.74 9.18
C VAL A 10 -20.96 -16.52 9.31
N ALA A 11 -21.98 -15.94 9.95
CA ALA A 11 -23.27 -16.60 10.12
C ALA A 11 -23.98 -16.86 8.77
N GLU A 12 -23.94 -15.90 7.85
CA GLU A 12 -24.52 -16.06 6.51
C GLU A 12 -23.74 -17.09 5.69
N ALA A 13 -22.42 -17.08 5.77
CA ALA A 13 -21.58 -18.10 5.14
C ALA A 13 -21.93 -19.51 5.66
N GLN A 14 -22.05 -19.69 6.97
CA GLN A 14 -22.41 -20.98 7.58
C GLN A 14 -23.83 -21.45 7.19
N ALA A 15 -24.78 -20.52 7.10
CA ALA A 15 -26.17 -20.86 6.80
C ALA A 15 -26.37 -21.30 5.35
N TYR A 16 -25.73 -20.62 4.39
CA TYR A 16 -26.03 -20.81 2.98
C TYR A 16 -24.89 -21.48 2.17
N TRP A 17 -23.63 -21.37 2.61
CA TRP A 17 -22.46 -21.99 1.98
C TRP A 17 -21.51 -22.62 3.04
N PRO A 18 -21.95 -23.68 3.74
CA PRO A 18 -21.24 -24.25 4.89
C PRO A 18 -19.83 -24.77 4.56
N ASP A 19 -19.59 -25.19 3.31
CA ASP A 19 -18.28 -25.68 2.86
C ASP A 19 -17.32 -24.56 2.42
N SER A 20 -17.74 -23.30 2.50
CA SER A 20 -16.85 -22.16 2.19
C SER A 20 -15.75 -22.02 3.24
N LEU A 21 -14.61 -21.46 2.82
CA LEU A 21 -13.48 -21.22 3.73
C LEU A 21 -13.88 -20.30 4.90
N ARG A 22 -14.74 -19.31 4.66
CA ARG A 22 -15.21 -18.42 5.72
C ARG A 22 -16.13 -19.13 6.71
N ALA A 23 -16.98 -20.05 6.26
CA ALA A 23 -17.80 -20.86 7.16
C ALA A 23 -16.95 -21.84 7.99
N SER A 24 -15.92 -22.42 7.36
CA SER A 24 -15.01 -23.40 7.98
C SER A 24 -14.06 -22.77 9.01
N TYR A 25 -13.56 -21.55 8.74
CA TYR A 25 -12.48 -20.94 9.53
C TYR A 25 -12.86 -19.62 10.22
N GLY A 26 -13.99 -19.00 9.85
CA GLY A 26 -14.48 -17.78 10.48
C GLY A 26 -14.99 -18.04 11.90
N ARG A 27 -14.77 -17.10 12.81
CA ARG A 27 -15.25 -17.15 14.20
C ARG A 27 -16.29 -16.08 14.45
N ARG A 28 -17.43 -16.50 14.99
CA ARG A 28 -18.47 -15.58 15.48
C ARG A 28 -18.01 -15.06 16.84
N THR A 29 -17.95 -13.74 17.00
CA THR A 29 -17.57 -13.12 18.27
C THR A 29 -18.65 -12.14 18.72
N LYS A 30 -18.71 -11.87 20.03
CA LYS A 30 -19.58 -10.82 20.59
C LYS A 30 -19.28 -9.42 20.05
N TYR A 31 -18.07 -9.24 19.49
CA TYR A 31 -17.60 -7.99 18.89
C TYR A 31 -17.95 -7.85 17.41
N GLY A 32 -18.59 -8.85 16.79
CA GLY A 32 -19.02 -8.82 15.39
C GLY A 32 -18.21 -9.75 14.46
N ASP A 33 -18.31 -9.50 13.16
CA ASP A 33 -17.79 -10.36 12.07
C ASP A 33 -16.32 -10.04 11.67
N TYR A 34 -15.54 -9.43 12.57
CA TYR A 34 -14.15 -9.06 12.28
C TYR A 34 -13.21 -10.27 12.18
N PHE A 35 -13.60 -11.41 12.76
CA PHE A 35 -12.82 -12.64 12.74
C PHE A 35 -13.27 -13.59 11.63
N ASN A 36 -13.44 -13.08 10.42
CA ASN A 36 -13.94 -13.83 9.26
C ASN A 36 -12.87 -14.62 8.49
N ALA A 37 -11.67 -14.77 9.07
CA ALA A 37 -10.50 -15.51 8.59
C ALA A 37 -9.83 -15.04 7.29
N LEU A 38 -10.59 -14.47 6.35
CA LEU A 38 -10.11 -14.12 5.01
C LEU A 38 -10.60 -12.72 4.62
N HIS A 39 -9.66 -11.88 4.20
CA HIS A 39 -9.91 -10.63 3.48
C HIS A 39 -9.69 -10.83 1.99
N GLY A 40 -10.51 -10.18 1.19
CA GLY A 40 -10.38 -10.19 -0.26
C GLY A 40 -10.86 -8.87 -0.84
N SER A 41 -10.13 -8.37 -1.82
CA SER A 41 -10.44 -7.08 -2.44
C SER A 41 -11.80 -7.13 -3.15
N LYS A 42 -12.58 -6.05 -3.02
CA LYS A 42 -13.95 -5.97 -3.54
C LYS A 42 -14.02 -5.91 -5.07
N ASN A 43 -13.06 -5.23 -5.69
CA ASN A 43 -13.01 -5.01 -7.14
C ASN A 43 -11.56 -4.86 -7.61
N HIS A 44 -11.37 -4.75 -8.93
CA HIS A 44 -10.04 -4.66 -9.54
C HIS A 44 -9.24 -3.44 -9.05
N ALA A 45 -9.88 -2.28 -8.88
CA ALA A 45 -9.19 -1.07 -8.41
C ALA A 45 -8.73 -1.19 -6.95
N GLU A 46 -9.55 -1.76 -6.07
CA GLU A 46 -9.13 -2.09 -4.70
C GLU A 46 -8.02 -3.13 -4.70
N ALA A 47 -8.11 -4.16 -5.53
CA ALA A 47 -7.08 -5.20 -5.62
C ALA A 47 -5.73 -4.60 -6.01
N LEU A 48 -5.70 -3.72 -7.02
CA LEU A 48 -4.46 -3.05 -7.43
C LEU A 48 -3.85 -2.22 -6.30
N ARG A 49 -4.68 -1.45 -5.59
CA ARG A 49 -4.25 -0.66 -4.43
C ARG A 49 -3.70 -1.54 -3.32
N GLU A 50 -4.45 -2.55 -2.91
CA GLU A 50 -4.09 -3.44 -1.81
C GLU A 50 -2.81 -4.22 -2.14
N ILE A 51 -2.65 -4.69 -3.38
CA ILE A 51 -1.42 -5.37 -3.79
C ILE A 51 -0.22 -4.43 -3.74
N HIS A 52 -0.32 -3.19 -4.26
CA HIS A 52 0.79 -2.24 -4.19
C HIS A 52 1.10 -1.77 -2.76
N PHE A 53 0.11 -1.77 -1.87
CA PHE A 53 0.32 -1.47 -0.46
C PHE A 53 1.18 -2.53 0.23
N PHE A 54 0.87 -3.82 0.04
CA PHE A 54 1.62 -4.92 0.66
C PHE A 54 2.91 -5.29 -0.09
N PHE A 55 2.92 -5.14 -1.41
CA PHE A 55 4.03 -5.51 -2.29
C PHE A 55 4.38 -4.33 -3.21
N PRO A 56 5.07 -3.29 -2.70
CA PRO A 56 5.29 -2.05 -3.45
C PRO A 56 6.04 -2.22 -4.78
N ASN A 57 6.89 -3.26 -4.87
CA ASN A 57 7.70 -3.55 -6.06
C ASN A 57 7.04 -4.54 -7.02
N MET A 58 5.81 -5.01 -6.72
CA MET A 58 5.11 -5.97 -7.55
C MET A 58 4.52 -5.28 -8.77
N ILE A 59 4.93 -5.74 -9.96
CA ILE A 59 4.33 -5.25 -11.22
C ILE A 59 2.99 -5.97 -11.42
N VAL A 60 1.90 -5.26 -11.15
CA VAL A 60 0.54 -5.77 -11.39
C VAL A 60 0.04 -5.23 -12.72
N GLY A 61 -0.23 -6.11 -13.67
CA GLY A 61 -0.76 -5.72 -14.99
C GLY A 61 -2.19 -5.18 -14.94
N PRO A 62 -2.70 -4.61 -16.06
CA PRO A 62 -2.04 -4.44 -17.36
C PRO A 62 -1.11 -3.22 -17.42
N LEU A 63 -0.08 -3.28 -18.26
CA LEU A 63 0.79 -2.12 -18.50
C LEU A 63 -0.04 -0.94 -19.03
N LEU A 64 0.35 0.28 -18.65
CA LEU A 64 -0.34 1.51 -19.06
C LEU A 64 -0.41 1.60 -20.58
N ARG A 65 -1.60 1.89 -21.13
CA ARG A 65 -1.75 2.24 -22.55
C ARG A 65 -1.15 3.62 -22.81
N HIS A 66 -0.79 3.89 -24.07
CA HIS A 66 -0.09 5.13 -24.46
C HIS A 66 -0.69 6.42 -23.88
N TRP A 67 -2.02 6.58 -23.92
CA TRP A 67 -2.69 7.76 -23.37
C TRP A 67 -2.56 7.86 -21.83
N GLN A 68 -2.54 6.73 -21.12
CA GLN A 68 -2.37 6.68 -19.67
C GLN A 68 -0.92 6.99 -19.27
N VAL A 69 0.05 6.64 -20.13
CA VAL A 69 1.46 7.01 -19.94
C VAL A 69 1.62 8.53 -20.00
N ASN A 70 1.01 9.20 -20.99
CA ASN A 70 1.10 10.65 -21.09
C ASN A 70 0.46 11.34 -19.88
N ASP A 71 -0.73 10.90 -19.44
CA ASP A 71 -1.37 11.44 -18.23
C ASP A 71 -0.48 11.26 -16.99
N TYR A 72 0.14 10.08 -16.83
CA TYR A 72 1.09 9.83 -15.75
C TYR A 72 2.30 10.77 -15.79
N ILE A 73 2.90 10.96 -16.98
CA ILE A 73 4.04 11.88 -17.17
C ILE A 73 3.64 13.31 -16.77
N GLN A 74 2.51 13.81 -17.29
CA GLN A 74 2.04 15.16 -16.99
C GLN A 74 1.75 15.36 -15.50
N LYS A 75 1.12 14.37 -14.87
CA LYS A 75 0.70 14.45 -13.47
C LYS A 75 1.83 14.28 -12.47
N HIS A 76 2.78 13.38 -12.74
CA HIS A 76 3.77 12.95 -11.74
C HIS A 76 5.21 13.36 -12.05
N LEU A 77 5.56 13.58 -13.32
CA LEU A 77 6.96 13.82 -13.73
C LEU A 77 7.22 15.26 -14.19
N VAL A 78 6.29 15.88 -14.92
CA VAL A 78 6.54 17.19 -15.54
C VAL A 78 6.91 18.27 -14.53
N GLY A 79 6.23 18.32 -13.38
CA GLY A 79 6.46 19.34 -12.34
C GLY A 79 7.89 19.34 -11.77
N THR A 80 8.59 18.21 -11.80
CA THR A 80 9.96 18.07 -11.28
C THR A 80 11.00 17.95 -12.39
N LEU A 81 10.69 17.18 -13.43
CA LEU A 81 11.64 16.86 -14.49
C LEU A 81 11.86 18.03 -15.44
N GLN A 82 10.82 18.81 -15.77
CA GLN A 82 10.95 19.98 -16.64
C GLN A 82 11.92 21.04 -16.12
N PRO A 83 11.80 21.54 -14.85
CA PRO A 83 12.76 22.50 -14.33
C PRO A 83 14.17 21.91 -14.21
N ALA A 84 14.30 20.62 -13.88
CA ALA A 84 15.59 19.94 -13.80
C ALA A 84 16.31 19.88 -15.16
N LEU A 85 15.59 19.51 -16.23
CA LEU A 85 16.15 19.49 -17.59
C LEU A 85 16.50 20.90 -18.10
N ALA A 86 15.68 21.90 -17.77
CA ALA A 86 15.97 23.29 -18.11
C ALA A 86 17.23 23.81 -17.40
N ALA A 87 17.44 23.43 -16.13
CA ALA A 87 18.63 23.78 -15.38
C ALA A 87 19.87 23.03 -15.90
N LEU A 88 19.74 21.74 -16.26
CA LEU A 88 20.82 20.96 -16.86
C LEU A 88 21.32 21.57 -18.17
N ALA A 89 20.40 22.00 -19.04
CA ALA A 89 20.73 22.63 -20.32
C ALA A 89 21.49 23.96 -20.17
N ARG A 90 21.29 24.66 -19.04
CA ARG A 90 21.96 25.91 -18.70
C ARG A 90 23.35 25.67 -18.11
N GLU A 91 23.47 24.75 -17.16
CA GLU A 91 24.70 24.49 -16.42
C GLU A 91 25.74 23.74 -17.28
N ARG A 92 25.29 22.87 -18.19
CA ARG A 92 26.14 22.03 -19.06
C ARG A 92 27.33 21.40 -18.33
N PRO A 93 27.09 20.66 -17.24
CA PRO A 93 28.15 20.01 -16.48
C PRO A 93 28.86 18.94 -17.31
N ALA A 94 30.09 18.59 -16.92
CA ALA A 94 30.85 17.50 -17.54
C ALA A 94 30.16 16.13 -17.42
N GLU A 95 29.40 15.91 -16.33
CA GLU A 95 28.64 14.69 -16.07
C GLU A 95 27.13 14.97 -15.96
N PRO A 96 26.40 15.09 -17.09
CA PRO A 96 24.99 15.49 -17.11
C PRO A 96 24.04 14.57 -16.33
N ILE A 97 24.27 13.26 -16.37
CA ILE A 97 23.38 12.28 -15.73
C ILE A 97 23.52 12.33 -14.21
N LEU A 98 24.75 12.37 -13.70
CA LEU A 98 25.02 12.45 -12.26
C LEU A 98 24.45 13.74 -11.69
N TRP A 99 24.73 14.87 -12.34
CA TRP A 99 24.19 16.18 -11.95
C TRP A 99 22.66 16.19 -11.92
N LEU A 100 22.01 15.59 -12.91
CA LEU A 100 20.54 15.50 -12.96
C LEU A 100 19.99 14.66 -11.82
N ALA A 101 20.62 13.53 -11.49
CA ALA A 101 20.22 12.68 -10.37
C ALA A 101 20.31 13.43 -9.04
N GLU A 102 21.42 14.12 -8.79
CA GLU A 102 21.61 14.96 -7.60
C GLU A 102 20.58 16.10 -7.52
N TYR A 103 20.32 16.76 -8.66
CA TYR A 103 19.30 17.81 -8.73
C TYR A 103 17.92 17.27 -8.37
N LEU A 104 17.53 16.11 -8.89
CA LEU A 104 16.22 15.50 -8.62
C LEU A 104 16.09 15.03 -7.17
N LEU A 105 17.15 14.46 -6.58
CA LEU A 105 17.16 14.09 -5.16
C LEU A 105 16.99 15.31 -4.26
N LYS A 106 17.68 16.41 -4.57
CA LYS A 106 17.60 17.65 -3.80
C LYS A 106 16.24 18.37 -3.92
N ASN A 107 15.55 18.21 -5.04
CA ASN A 107 14.28 18.90 -5.34
C ASN A 107 13.08 17.93 -5.38
N ASN A 108 13.11 16.86 -4.59
CA ASN A 108 12.05 15.84 -4.55
C ASN A 108 10.85 16.35 -3.72
N PRO A 109 9.66 16.57 -4.31
CA PRO A 109 8.48 17.04 -3.57
C PRO A 109 7.87 15.96 -2.67
N ASN A 110 8.25 14.70 -2.83
CA ASN A 110 7.72 13.58 -2.05
C ASN A 110 8.55 13.28 -0.79
N GLU A 111 9.69 13.94 -0.63
CA GLU A 111 10.59 13.73 0.51
C GLU A 111 10.82 15.06 1.24
N PRO A 112 10.58 15.13 2.56
CA PRO A 112 10.81 16.36 3.30
C PRO A 112 12.30 16.70 3.32
N ALA A 113 12.63 18.00 3.31
CA ALA A 113 14.00 18.44 3.52
C ALA A 113 14.44 18.01 4.94
N LEU A 114 15.29 16.98 5.02
CA LEU A 114 15.84 16.52 6.28
C LEU A 114 16.74 17.64 6.84
N GLY A 115 16.33 18.21 7.98
CA GLY A 115 17.21 19.05 8.78
C GLY A 115 18.40 18.24 9.33
N PRO A 116 19.41 18.89 9.92
CA PRO A 116 20.49 18.16 10.59
C PRO A 116 19.90 17.19 11.62
N GLN A 117 20.22 15.90 11.51
CA GLN A 117 19.70 14.89 12.42
C GLN A 117 20.28 15.11 13.81
N SER A 118 19.49 15.68 14.73
CA SER A 118 19.73 15.53 16.15
C SER A 118 19.59 14.05 16.49
N GLN A 119 20.61 13.46 17.10
CA GLN A 119 20.60 12.07 17.56
C GLN A 119 19.49 11.89 18.59
N GLU A 120 18.30 11.47 18.17
CA GLU A 120 17.23 11.10 19.09
C GLU A 120 17.59 9.75 19.73
N ILE A 121 17.86 9.80 21.04
CA ILE A 121 17.90 8.62 21.90
C ILE A 121 16.48 8.04 21.89
N ARG A 122 16.30 6.91 21.21
CA ARG A 122 15.04 6.17 21.19
C ARG A 122 14.85 5.49 22.55
N ASP A 123 14.17 6.15 23.47
CA ASP A 123 13.50 5.41 24.54
C ASP A 123 12.42 4.54 23.88
N ASP A 124 12.47 3.23 24.11
CA ASP A 124 11.53 2.24 23.58
C ASP A 124 10.41 2.00 24.60
N PRO A 125 9.26 2.72 24.53
CA PRO A 125 8.08 2.34 25.28
C PRO A 125 7.43 1.16 24.56
N ARG A 126 7.99 -0.04 24.76
CA ARG A 126 7.33 -1.29 24.37
C ARG A 126 5.86 -1.22 24.78
N CYS A 127 4.95 -1.25 23.81
CA CYS A 127 3.52 -1.26 24.08
C CYS A 127 3.17 -2.55 24.83
N HIS A 128 3.05 -2.46 26.15
CA HIS A 128 2.52 -3.54 26.96
C HIS A 128 1.02 -3.65 26.71
N THR A 129 0.59 -4.74 26.06
CA THR A 129 -0.81 -5.16 26.09
C THR A 129 -1.13 -5.70 27.49
N PRO A 130 -1.98 -5.04 28.29
CA PRO A 130 -2.14 -5.39 29.71
C PRO A 130 -2.97 -6.66 29.94
N VAL A 131 -3.61 -7.20 28.90
CA VAL A 131 -4.66 -8.21 29.05
C VAL A 131 -4.40 -9.39 28.10
N PRO A 132 -4.41 -10.64 28.59
CA PRO A 132 -4.40 -11.83 27.74
C PRO A 132 -5.62 -11.83 26.82
N SER A 133 -5.45 -12.25 25.57
CA SER A 133 -6.55 -12.42 24.62
C SER A 133 -7.56 -13.43 25.16
N GLU A 134 -8.84 -13.04 25.23
CA GLU A 134 -9.92 -13.95 25.63
C GLU A 134 -9.97 -15.15 24.66
N ILE A 135 -9.88 -16.36 25.21
CA ILE A 135 -10.00 -17.60 24.45
C ILE A 135 -11.48 -17.78 24.08
N SER A 136 -11.76 -17.85 22.78
CA SER A 136 -13.07 -18.17 22.23
C SER A 136 -13.49 -19.57 22.68
N THR A 137 -14.35 -19.66 23.70
CA THR A 137 -15.04 -20.90 24.07
C THR A 137 -15.99 -21.30 22.94
N ARG A 138 -15.92 -22.58 22.54
CA ARG A 138 -16.80 -23.20 21.57
C ARG A 138 -18.06 -23.65 22.31
N ASP A 139 -19.20 -23.09 21.93
CA ASP A 139 -20.53 -23.68 22.17
C ASP A 139 -21.05 -24.24 20.84
#